data_AF-A0A8K0NTZ8-F1
#
_entry.id   AF-A0A8K0NTZ8-F1
#
_cell.length_a   1.000
_cell.length_b   1.000
_cell.length_c   1.000
_cell.angle_alpha   90.00
_cell.angle_beta   90.00
_cell.angle_gamma   90.00
#
_symmetry.space_group_name_H-M   'P 1'
#
loop_
_entity.id
_entity.type
_entity.pdbx_description
1 polymer ?
#
loop_
_entity_poly.entity_id
_entity_poly.type
_entity_poly.pdbx_seq_one_letter_code
_entity_poly.pdbx_strand_id
1 'polypeptide(L)'
;MLSGALVLFLAVGAIAIDGDVLVRTPKGAIRGTTLISRNGRTIYSFRGIRYALPPTGERRFKIPLTKEDDLHPVIVLFHPGAWFAGSGQSNLAGPQYLLDEDVVFVSINQRLGAFGFLSTGDSESPGNYALKDQQLALQWVRDNAQHFGGDPNSVTLFGSTSGGASAQYHMLSPQSAGLFHRVIAASGSCLCSWALNKDPLTLAKRQAALLDCPHDENTTSKEIMDCIKTKDTAEISKSFRRLRAPVPSTDLWTGVFNATEDKPSCPQGNDFIDGPISEDCLFLNIYTTK
;
A
#
# COMPACT_ATOMS: atom_id res chain seq x y z
N MET A 1 1.06 59.56 -41.71
CA MET A 1 0.23 59.09 -40.59
C MET A 1 0.50 57.61 -40.39
N LEU A 2 1.52 57.28 -39.60
CA LEU A 2 1.85 55.91 -39.18
C LEU A 2 1.26 55.73 -37.77
N SER A 3 0.43 54.71 -37.58
CA SER A 3 -0.03 54.30 -36.25
C SER A 3 0.36 52.85 -36.05
N GLY A 4 1.50 52.63 -35.40
CA GLY A 4 1.96 51.32 -34.94
C GLY A 4 1.47 51.12 -33.51
N ALA A 5 0.61 50.12 -33.29
CA ALA A 5 0.22 49.70 -31.96
C ALA A 5 1.28 48.72 -31.41
N LEU A 6 1.97 49.16 -30.37
CA LEU A 6 2.92 48.36 -29.58
C LEU A 6 2.14 47.35 -28.73
N VAL A 7 2.14 46.07 -29.11
CA VAL A 7 1.60 44.98 -28.28
C VAL A 7 2.68 44.54 -27.30
N LEU A 8 2.52 44.95 -26.04
CA LEU A 8 3.40 44.57 -24.94
C LEU A 8 3.07 43.12 -24.52
N PHE A 9 3.90 42.16 -24.93
CA PHE A 9 3.87 40.80 -24.38
C PHE A 9 4.40 40.84 -22.94
N LEU A 10 3.51 40.81 -21.95
CA LEU A 10 3.88 40.53 -20.57
C LEU A 10 4.25 39.04 -20.47
N ALA A 11 5.55 38.76 -20.37
CA ALA A 11 6.07 37.46 -20.01
C ALA A 11 5.60 37.11 -18.60
N VAL A 12 4.68 36.15 -18.49
CA VAL A 12 4.32 35.55 -17.19
C VAL A 12 5.29 34.40 -16.95
N GLY A 13 6.43 34.72 -16.34
CA GLY A 13 7.35 33.73 -15.77
C GLY A 13 6.82 33.18 -14.45
N ALA A 14 7.12 31.92 -14.15
CA ALA A 14 6.98 31.38 -12.81
C ALA A 14 7.88 32.18 -11.87
N ILE A 15 7.29 32.88 -10.90
CA ILE A 15 8.05 33.59 -9.88
C ILE A 15 8.36 32.58 -8.78
N ALA A 16 9.62 32.13 -8.72
CA ALA A 16 10.16 31.47 -7.55
C ALA A 16 10.29 32.51 -6.44
N ILE A 17 9.46 32.41 -5.41
CA ILE A 17 9.61 33.20 -4.18
C ILE A 17 9.97 32.19 -3.09
N ASP A 18 11.25 32.15 -2.75
CA ASP A 18 11.81 31.51 -1.56
C ASP A 18 11.53 29.99 -1.40
N GLY A 19 12.25 29.14 -2.14
CA GLY A 19 12.32 27.68 -1.93
C GLY A 19 11.05 26.85 -2.16
N ASP A 20 9.89 27.51 -2.22
CA ASP A 20 8.56 26.92 -2.31
C ASP A 20 8.08 26.85 -3.75
N VAL A 21 7.63 25.66 -4.16
CA VAL A 21 7.11 25.41 -5.51
C VAL A 21 5.60 25.30 -5.44
N LEU A 22 4.89 26.15 -6.17
CA LEU A 22 3.43 26.19 -6.13
C LEU A 22 2.82 25.53 -7.37
N VAL A 23 2.12 24.42 -7.18
CA VAL A 23 1.30 23.76 -8.21
C VAL A 23 -0.17 24.02 -7.92
N ARG A 24 -0.92 24.51 -8.90
CA ARG A 24 -2.35 24.78 -8.75
C ARG A 24 -3.15 23.57 -9.21
N THR A 25 -3.99 23.04 -8.33
CA THR A 25 -4.91 21.93 -8.62
C THR A 25 -6.37 22.39 -8.47
N PRO A 26 -7.37 21.63 -8.96
CA PRO A 26 -8.78 21.92 -8.69
C PRO A 26 -9.15 21.96 -7.20
N LYS A 27 -8.34 21.34 -6.33
CA LYS A 27 -8.52 21.34 -4.86
C LYS A 27 -7.84 22.53 -4.16
N GLY A 28 -7.11 23.38 -4.88
CA GLY A 28 -6.34 24.50 -4.34
C GLY A 28 -4.87 24.49 -4.76
N ALA A 29 -4.13 25.52 -4.35
CA ALA A 29 -2.69 25.59 -4.56
C ALA A 29 -1.97 24.67 -3.58
N ILE A 30 -1.14 23.77 -4.10
CA ILE A 30 -0.29 22.88 -3.33
C ILE A 30 1.11 23.49 -3.33
N ARG A 31 1.58 23.83 -2.15
CA ARG A 31 2.97 24.23 -1.92
C ARG A 31 3.79 22.96 -1.72
N GLY A 32 4.71 22.71 -2.64
CA GLY A 32 5.75 21.71 -2.55
C GLY A 32 7.09 22.34 -2.18
N THR A 33 8.08 21.46 -2.07
CA THR A 33 9.47 21.80 -1.78
C THR A 33 10.35 21.36 -2.93
N THR A 34 11.57 21.85 -3.00
CA THR A 34 12.59 21.31 -3.89
C THR A 34 13.44 20.27 -3.15
N LEU A 35 13.82 19.21 -3.87
CA LEU A 35 14.85 18.26 -3.47
C LEU A 35 15.91 18.23 -4.57
N ILE A 36 17.09 17.68 -4.26
CA ILE A 36 18.13 17.45 -5.25
C ILE A 36 18.25 15.95 -5.49
N SER A 37 18.22 15.53 -6.76
CA SER A 37 18.46 14.15 -7.18
C SER A 37 19.92 13.76 -6.94
N ARG A 38 20.25 12.47 -7.07
CA ARG A 38 21.65 12.03 -6.95
C ARG A 38 22.58 12.68 -7.97
N ASN A 39 22.08 12.96 -9.17
CA ASN A 39 22.84 13.58 -10.26
C ASN A 39 22.78 15.12 -10.23
N GLY A 40 22.27 15.71 -9.14
CA GLY A 40 22.22 17.17 -8.98
C GLY A 40 21.01 17.84 -9.65
N ARG A 41 20.02 17.08 -10.14
CA ARG A 41 18.81 17.66 -10.75
C ARG A 41 17.87 18.19 -9.67
N THR A 42 17.23 19.32 -9.93
CA THR A 42 16.16 19.84 -9.06
C THR A 42 14.89 19.00 -9.23
N ILE A 43 14.46 18.36 -8.14
CA ILE A 43 13.23 17.60 -8.04
C ILE A 43 12.17 18.47 -7.36
N TYR A 44 11.01 18.64 -8.00
CA TYR A 44 9.84 19.20 -7.34
C TYR A 44 9.12 18.12 -6.52
N SER A 45 9.00 18.35 -5.21
CA SER A 45 8.48 17.38 -4.25
C SER A 45 7.22 17.91 -3.57
N PHE A 46 6.09 17.30 -3.89
CA PHE A 46 4.81 17.59 -3.26
C PHE A 46 4.39 16.39 -2.40
N ARG A 47 4.38 16.57 -1.07
CA ARG A 47 4.14 15.50 -0.10
C ARG A 47 2.85 15.76 0.66
N GLY A 48 2.18 14.69 1.11
CA GLY A 48 0.96 14.81 1.92
C GLY A 48 -0.28 15.25 1.15
N ILE A 49 -0.28 15.14 -0.18
CA ILE A 49 -1.45 15.44 -1.01
C ILE A 49 -2.52 14.38 -0.73
N ARG A 50 -3.68 14.84 -0.27
CA ARG A 50 -4.81 14.00 0.07
C ARG A 50 -5.58 13.58 -1.20
N TYR A 51 -5.51 12.30 -1.57
CA TYR A 51 -6.18 11.76 -2.75
C TYR A 51 -7.71 11.64 -2.58
N ALA A 52 -8.21 11.35 -1.37
CA ALA A 52 -9.64 11.24 -1.04
C ALA A 52 -10.07 12.14 0.13
N LEU A 53 -11.29 12.67 0.11
CA LEU A 53 -11.85 13.41 1.26
C LEU A 53 -11.98 12.48 2.48
N PRO A 54 -11.92 12.97 3.74
CA PRO A 54 -12.67 12.34 4.82
C PRO A 54 -14.16 12.34 4.41
N PRO A 55 -14.91 11.25 4.55
CA PRO A 55 -16.19 11.05 3.87
C PRO A 55 -17.33 11.89 4.49
N THR A 56 -17.35 13.20 4.24
CA THR A 56 -18.40 14.12 4.71
C THR A 56 -18.71 15.25 3.71
N GLY A 57 -19.99 15.46 3.40
CA GLY A 57 -20.56 16.73 2.88
C GLY A 57 -20.52 17.00 1.36
N GLU A 58 -20.99 18.19 0.98
CA GLU A 58 -21.51 18.55 -0.37
C GLU A 58 -20.53 19.20 -1.38
N ARG A 59 -19.21 19.02 -1.28
CA ARG A 59 -18.27 19.96 -1.93
C ARG A 59 -17.69 19.45 -3.27
N ARG A 60 -18.13 20.02 -4.41
CA ARG A 60 -17.95 19.48 -5.79
C ARG A 60 -17.92 20.59 -6.91
N PHE A 61 -16.90 20.59 -7.81
CA PHE A 61 -16.76 21.21 -9.18
C PHE A 61 -16.24 22.71 -9.30
N LYS A 62 -15.26 23.19 -10.15
CA LYS A 62 -14.84 23.07 -11.61
C LYS A 62 -13.34 23.45 -11.94
N ILE A 63 -12.92 23.45 -13.24
CA ILE A 63 -11.55 23.32 -13.90
C ILE A 63 -11.04 24.61 -14.63
N PRO A 64 -9.72 24.82 -14.87
CA PRO A 64 -9.20 24.94 -16.26
C PRO A 64 -7.79 24.30 -16.54
N LEU A 65 -7.51 24.12 -17.85
CA LEU A 65 -6.47 23.33 -18.53
C LEU A 65 -5.03 23.93 -18.49
N THR A 66 -4.02 23.06 -18.64
CA THR A 66 -2.65 23.43 -19.05
C THR A 66 -2.17 22.64 -20.27
N LYS A 67 -1.34 23.32 -21.06
CA LYS A 67 -0.81 23.03 -22.40
C LYS A 67 -0.27 21.60 -22.57
N GLU A 68 -0.73 20.91 -23.62
CA GLU A 68 -0.07 19.73 -24.20
C GLU A 68 1.26 20.20 -24.82
N ASP A 69 2.39 19.70 -24.30
CA ASP A 69 3.68 19.46 -24.99
C ASP A 69 4.76 19.28 -23.90
N ASP A 70 4.69 18.13 -23.20
CA ASP A 70 5.67 17.43 -22.33
C ASP A 70 4.95 16.79 -21.12
N LEU A 71 4.14 15.77 -21.38
CA LEU A 71 3.62 14.90 -20.30
C LEU A 71 4.53 13.69 -20.14
N HIS A 72 4.96 13.43 -18.92
CA HIS A 72 5.87 12.34 -18.60
C HIS A 72 5.13 11.07 -18.18
N PRO A 73 5.67 9.87 -18.46
CA PRO A 73 5.11 8.63 -17.96
C PRO A 73 4.95 8.66 -16.43
N VAL A 74 3.84 8.12 -15.94
CA VAL A 74 3.53 8.08 -14.50
C VAL A 74 3.86 6.69 -13.96
N ILE A 75 4.61 6.61 -12.87
CA ILE A 75 4.85 5.38 -12.11
C ILE A 75 4.11 5.48 -10.77
N VAL A 76 3.18 4.55 -10.53
CA VAL A 76 2.46 4.43 -9.25
C VAL A 76 3.03 3.26 -8.46
N LEU A 77 3.58 3.53 -7.29
CA LEU A 77 4.17 2.52 -6.40
C LEU A 77 3.15 2.01 -5.37
N PHE A 78 2.90 0.70 -5.41
CA PHE A 78 2.32 -0.04 -4.29
C PHE A 78 3.45 -0.60 -3.43
N HIS A 79 3.54 -0.11 -2.19
CA HIS A 79 4.63 -0.46 -1.31
C HIS A 79 4.57 -1.96 -0.88
N PRO A 80 5.73 -2.58 -0.61
CA PRO A 80 5.80 -3.92 -0.03
C PRO A 80 5.36 -3.92 1.44
N GLY A 81 5.33 -5.11 2.07
CA GLY A 81 5.08 -5.25 3.51
C GLY A 81 3.96 -6.21 3.88
N ALA A 82 3.72 -7.24 3.05
CA ALA A 82 2.75 -8.32 3.28
C ALA A 82 1.31 -7.82 3.59
N TRP A 83 0.98 -6.59 3.18
CA TRP A 83 -0.25 -5.88 3.56
C TRP A 83 -0.43 -5.61 5.07
N PHE A 84 0.56 -5.89 5.91
CA PHE A 84 0.54 -5.60 7.36
C PHE A 84 1.40 -4.38 7.74
N ALA A 85 2.40 -4.06 6.91
CA ALA A 85 3.37 -3.00 7.17
C ALA A 85 3.74 -2.27 5.87
N GLY A 86 4.55 -1.22 6.02
CA GLY A 86 5.04 -0.38 4.93
C GLY A 86 4.34 0.97 4.85
N SER A 87 4.83 1.83 3.96
CA SER A 87 4.26 3.15 3.71
C SER A 87 4.81 3.74 2.40
N GLY A 88 4.04 4.62 1.78
CA GLY A 88 4.48 5.49 0.70
C GLY A 88 5.30 6.71 1.15
N GLN A 89 5.66 6.83 2.43
CA GLN A 89 6.51 7.92 2.93
C GLN A 89 7.89 7.92 2.27
N SER A 90 8.43 9.11 2.00
CA SER A 90 9.66 9.30 1.22
C SER A 90 10.95 8.74 1.85
N ASN A 91 10.93 8.39 3.13
CA ASN A 91 12.04 7.69 3.78
C ASN A 91 12.09 6.19 3.41
N LEU A 92 10.97 5.62 2.97
CA LEU A 92 10.83 4.23 2.52
C LEU A 92 10.67 4.12 1.00
N ALA A 93 9.90 5.04 0.41
CA ALA A 93 9.61 5.13 -1.02
C ALA A 93 10.19 6.44 -1.60
N GLY A 94 11.49 6.66 -1.38
CA GLY A 94 12.18 7.87 -1.80
C GLY A 94 12.30 7.99 -3.33
N PRO A 95 12.03 9.16 -3.91
CA PRO A 95 12.02 9.33 -5.37
C PRO A 95 13.41 9.59 -5.98
N GLN A 96 14.47 9.67 -5.16
CA GLN A 96 15.75 10.28 -5.54
C GLN A 96 16.47 9.58 -6.70
N TYR A 97 16.24 8.28 -6.87
CA TYR A 97 16.83 7.49 -7.95
C TYR A 97 15.94 7.49 -9.21
N LEU A 98 14.61 7.45 -9.04
CA LEU A 98 13.68 7.37 -10.17
C LEU A 98 13.53 8.73 -10.88
N LEU A 99 13.65 9.83 -10.14
CA LEU A 99 13.57 11.18 -10.71
C LEU A 99 14.91 11.72 -11.23
N ASP A 100 15.91 10.86 -11.39
CA ASP A 100 17.01 11.13 -12.34
C ASP A 100 16.50 11.01 -13.80
N GLU A 101 15.37 10.34 -14.01
CA GLU A 101 14.66 10.20 -15.29
C GLU A 101 13.42 11.11 -15.35
N ASP A 102 12.96 11.40 -16.57
CA ASP A 102 11.80 12.26 -16.84
C ASP A 102 10.47 11.49 -16.66
N VAL A 103 10.12 11.22 -15.40
CA VAL A 103 8.89 10.50 -14.99
C VAL A 103 8.17 11.21 -13.85
N VAL A 104 6.85 10.99 -13.73
CA VAL A 104 6.09 11.37 -12.53
C VAL A 104 5.98 10.16 -11.61
N PHE A 105 6.58 10.25 -10.43
CA PHE A 105 6.53 9.18 -9.43
C PHE A 105 5.47 9.45 -8.36
N VAL A 106 4.57 8.49 -8.15
CA VAL A 106 3.47 8.54 -7.17
C VAL A 106 3.60 7.37 -6.20
N SER A 107 3.97 7.64 -4.95
CA SER A 107 3.88 6.66 -3.86
C SER A 107 2.59 6.87 -3.07
N ILE A 108 1.90 5.78 -2.73
CA ILE A 108 0.61 5.85 -2.03
C ILE A 108 0.68 5.16 -0.66
N ASN A 109 -0.23 5.54 0.22
CA ASN A 109 -0.58 4.74 1.38
C ASN A 109 -1.92 4.06 1.13
N GLN A 110 -2.09 2.89 1.71
CA GLN A 110 -3.32 2.11 1.73
C GLN A 110 -3.55 1.59 3.15
N ARG A 111 -4.78 1.19 3.48
CA ARG A 111 -5.03 0.51 4.75
C ARG A 111 -4.25 -0.81 4.83
N LEU A 112 -3.87 -1.20 6.04
CA LEU A 112 -3.06 -2.39 6.31
C LEU A 112 -3.74 -3.27 7.37
N GLY A 113 -3.30 -4.53 7.46
CA GLY A 113 -3.77 -5.53 8.41
C GLY A 113 -5.30 -5.65 8.42
N ALA A 114 -5.88 -5.76 9.62
CA ALA A 114 -7.32 -5.86 9.79
C ALA A 114 -8.09 -4.67 9.17
N PHE A 115 -7.54 -3.45 9.22
CA PHE A 115 -8.20 -2.29 8.61
C PHE A 115 -8.28 -2.36 7.09
N GLY A 116 -7.31 -3.02 6.45
CA GLY A 116 -7.23 -3.15 5.00
C GLY A 116 -7.89 -4.40 4.44
N PHE A 117 -7.91 -5.49 5.21
CA PHE A 117 -8.20 -6.83 4.67
C PHE A 117 -9.10 -7.70 5.54
N LEU A 118 -9.58 -7.24 6.71
CA LEU A 118 -10.56 -8.01 7.49
C LEU A 118 -11.81 -8.25 6.63
N SER A 119 -12.28 -9.50 6.61
CA SER A 119 -13.45 -9.89 5.84
C SER A 119 -14.21 -11.01 6.53
N THR A 120 -15.53 -10.97 6.46
CA THR A 120 -16.43 -12.05 6.89
C THR A 120 -16.88 -12.92 5.73
N GLY A 121 -16.45 -12.63 4.50
CA GLY A 121 -16.85 -13.34 3.29
C GLY A 121 -18.25 -12.98 2.77
N ASP A 122 -18.94 -12.04 3.41
CA ASP A 122 -20.30 -11.60 3.07
C ASP A 122 -20.38 -10.06 2.95
N SER A 123 -21.60 -9.54 2.83
CA SER A 123 -21.85 -8.11 2.66
C SER A 123 -21.53 -7.26 3.90
N GLU A 124 -21.45 -7.84 5.10
CA GLU A 124 -21.13 -7.09 6.32
C GLU A 124 -19.68 -6.63 6.32
N SER A 125 -18.78 -7.49 5.83
CA SER A 125 -17.37 -7.15 5.63
C SER A 125 -16.81 -7.88 4.38
N PRO A 126 -17.03 -7.32 3.18
CA PRO A 126 -16.60 -7.95 1.92
C PRO A 126 -15.08 -7.91 1.71
N GLY A 127 -14.32 -7.27 2.60
CA GLY A 127 -12.86 -7.23 2.54
C GLY A 127 -12.27 -6.39 1.41
N ASN A 128 -10.97 -6.61 1.17
CA ASN A 128 -10.17 -5.98 0.12
C ASN A 128 -10.22 -4.45 0.13
N TYR A 129 -10.37 -3.85 1.31
CA TYR A 129 -10.48 -2.42 1.49
C TYR A 129 -9.22 -1.67 1.04
N ALA A 130 -8.05 -2.24 1.28
CA ALA A 130 -6.79 -1.66 0.80
C ALA A 130 -6.65 -1.70 -0.72
N LEU A 131 -7.13 -2.76 -1.40
CA LEU A 131 -7.16 -2.82 -2.86
C LEU A 131 -8.14 -1.78 -3.43
N LYS A 132 -9.24 -1.51 -2.72
CA LYS A 132 -10.17 -0.41 -3.06
C LYS A 132 -9.53 0.96 -2.83
N ASP A 133 -8.69 1.11 -1.79
CA ASP A 133 -7.90 2.33 -1.57
C ASP A 133 -6.92 2.57 -2.72
N GLN A 134 -6.22 1.50 -3.17
CA GLN A 134 -5.34 1.53 -4.34
C GLN A 134 -6.10 1.93 -5.61
N GLN A 135 -7.26 1.31 -5.87
CA GLN A 135 -8.11 1.64 -7.02
C GLN A 135 -8.51 3.12 -7.02
N LEU A 136 -8.89 3.67 -5.85
CA LEU A 136 -9.25 5.07 -5.73
C LEU A 136 -8.06 6.00 -5.96
N ALA A 137 -6.86 5.59 -5.55
CA ALA A 137 -5.62 6.31 -5.86
C ALA A 137 -5.32 6.30 -7.38
N LEU A 138 -5.58 5.19 -8.09
CA LEU A 138 -5.43 5.13 -9.54
C LEU A 138 -6.44 6.03 -10.26
N GLN A 139 -7.69 6.08 -9.80
CA GLN A 139 -8.68 7.04 -10.32
C GLN A 139 -8.20 8.48 -10.09
N TRP A 140 -7.64 8.79 -8.92
CA TRP A 140 -7.07 10.10 -8.65
C TRP A 140 -5.91 10.43 -9.61
N VAL A 141 -5.01 9.48 -9.86
CA VAL A 141 -3.90 9.65 -10.81
C VAL A 141 -4.44 9.93 -12.22
N ARG A 142 -5.39 9.14 -12.72
CA ARG A 142 -6.04 9.39 -14.01
C ARG A 142 -6.61 10.81 -14.11
N ASP A 143 -7.31 11.26 -13.07
CA ASP A 143 -8.02 12.54 -13.09
C ASP A 143 -7.11 13.76 -12.81
N ASN A 144 -5.91 13.56 -12.25
CA ASN A 144 -5.08 14.66 -11.74
C ASN A 144 -3.64 14.69 -12.24
N ALA A 145 -3.08 13.58 -12.76
CA ALA A 145 -1.65 13.49 -13.10
C ALA A 145 -1.17 14.59 -14.07
N GLN A 146 -2.00 15.00 -15.03
CA GLN A 146 -1.66 16.06 -15.99
C GLN A 146 -1.32 17.39 -15.32
N HIS A 147 -1.93 17.69 -14.17
CA HIS A 147 -1.64 18.92 -13.40
C HIS A 147 -0.24 18.90 -12.76
N PHE A 148 0.41 17.74 -12.73
CA PHE A 148 1.75 17.53 -12.20
C PHE A 148 2.75 17.15 -13.30
N GLY A 149 2.39 17.36 -14.58
CA GLY A 149 3.24 17.00 -15.72
C GLY A 149 3.24 15.49 -16.05
N GLY A 150 2.27 14.73 -15.55
CA GLY A 150 2.15 13.29 -15.80
C GLY A 150 1.12 12.95 -16.87
N ASP A 151 1.43 11.99 -17.72
CA ASP A 151 0.53 11.47 -18.75
C ASP A 151 -0.43 10.40 -18.18
N PRO A 152 -1.74 10.67 -18.03
CA PRO A 152 -2.71 9.68 -17.58
C PRO A 152 -2.91 8.54 -18.58
N ASN A 153 -2.47 8.71 -19.85
CA ASN A 153 -2.47 7.68 -20.88
C ASN A 153 -1.16 6.86 -20.91
N SER A 154 -0.23 7.11 -19.97
CA SER A 154 1.01 6.37 -19.84
C SER A 154 1.33 6.09 -18.37
N VAL A 155 0.44 5.37 -17.71
CA VAL A 155 0.54 4.97 -16.30
C VAL A 155 1.08 3.54 -16.17
N THR A 156 2.14 3.37 -15.37
CA THR A 156 2.76 2.09 -15.01
C THR A 156 2.54 1.81 -13.52
N LEU A 157 1.96 0.65 -13.20
CA LEU A 157 1.91 0.17 -11.83
C LEU A 157 3.22 -0.53 -11.49
N PHE A 158 3.82 -0.18 -10.36
CA PHE A 158 5.01 -0.86 -9.85
C PHE A 158 4.76 -1.33 -8.43
N GLY A 159 5.16 -2.54 -8.11
CA GLY A 159 5.12 -3.04 -6.74
C GLY A 159 6.03 -4.24 -6.52
N SER A 160 6.47 -4.39 -5.26
CA SER A 160 7.26 -5.54 -4.81
C SER A 160 6.50 -6.36 -3.76
N THR A 161 6.66 -7.68 -3.74
CA THR A 161 5.95 -8.61 -2.83
C THR A 161 4.44 -8.38 -2.83
N SER A 162 3.81 -8.07 -1.70
CA SER A 162 2.39 -7.69 -1.60
C SER A 162 1.99 -6.56 -2.56
N GLY A 163 2.90 -5.62 -2.84
CA GLY A 163 2.68 -4.58 -3.86
C GLY A 163 2.67 -5.14 -5.28
N GLY A 164 3.51 -6.14 -5.58
CA GLY A 164 3.51 -6.83 -6.87
C GLY A 164 2.24 -7.66 -7.08
N ALA A 165 1.79 -8.37 -6.04
CA ALA A 165 0.51 -9.05 -6.03
C ALA A 165 -0.67 -8.07 -6.21
N SER A 166 -0.66 -6.92 -5.51
CA SER A 166 -1.62 -5.84 -5.71
C SER A 166 -1.66 -5.33 -7.16
N ALA A 167 -0.50 -5.10 -7.79
CA ALA A 167 -0.44 -4.65 -9.17
C ALA A 167 -1.07 -5.69 -10.14
N GLN A 168 -0.86 -6.99 -9.88
CA GLN A 168 -1.54 -8.05 -10.64
C GLN A 168 -3.04 -8.15 -10.33
N TYR A 169 -3.49 -7.94 -9.09
CA TYR A 169 -4.93 -7.87 -8.78
C TYR A 169 -5.62 -6.77 -9.58
N HIS A 170 -4.98 -5.61 -9.76
CA HIS A 170 -5.50 -4.54 -10.61
C HIS A 170 -5.49 -4.90 -12.10
N MET A 171 -4.54 -5.71 -12.57
CA MET A 171 -4.54 -6.29 -13.92
C MET A 171 -5.77 -7.16 -14.18
N LEU A 172 -6.24 -7.89 -13.17
CA LEU A 172 -7.37 -8.82 -13.30
C LEU A 172 -8.72 -8.17 -13.00
N SER A 173 -8.76 -7.09 -12.23
CA SER A 173 -10.00 -6.47 -11.77
C SER A 173 -10.66 -5.60 -12.86
N PRO A 174 -11.90 -5.90 -13.29
CA PRO A 174 -12.63 -5.05 -14.24
C PRO A 174 -12.82 -3.61 -13.73
N GLN A 175 -12.82 -3.43 -12.41
CA GLN A 175 -12.99 -2.12 -11.78
C GLN A 175 -11.75 -1.22 -11.93
N SER A 176 -10.62 -1.78 -12.35
CA SER A 176 -9.37 -1.06 -12.60
C SER A 176 -9.06 -0.92 -14.10
N ALA A 177 -9.95 -1.39 -14.97
CA ALA A 177 -9.79 -1.31 -16.41
C ALA A 177 -9.66 0.15 -16.87
N GLY A 178 -8.67 0.42 -17.72
CA GLY A 178 -8.40 1.76 -18.26
C GLY A 178 -7.77 2.74 -17.27
N LEU A 179 -7.35 2.29 -16.06
CA LEU A 179 -6.65 3.16 -15.10
C LEU A 179 -5.13 3.12 -15.24
N PHE A 180 -4.58 2.14 -15.96
CA PHE A 180 -3.14 1.97 -16.18
C PHE A 180 -2.89 1.20 -17.48
N HIS A 181 -1.62 1.20 -17.90
CA HIS A 181 -1.20 0.73 -19.22
C HIS A 181 -0.12 -0.36 -19.13
N ARG A 182 0.67 -0.36 -18.05
CA ARG A 182 1.79 -1.29 -17.83
C ARG A 182 1.87 -1.71 -16.37
N VAL A 183 2.46 -2.88 -16.13
CA VAL A 183 2.65 -3.44 -14.78
C VAL A 183 4.07 -3.98 -14.66
N ILE A 184 4.73 -3.62 -13.56
CA ILE A 184 5.98 -4.23 -13.10
C ILE A 184 5.68 -4.88 -11.74
N ALA A 185 5.51 -6.20 -11.74
CA ALA A 185 5.24 -7.00 -10.55
C ALA A 185 6.53 -7.72 -10.11
N ALA A 186 7.27 -7.13 -9.17
CA ALA A 186 8.54 -7.67 -8.68
C ALA A 186 8.32 -8.59 -7.48
N SER A 187 8.85 -9.82 -7.52
CA SER A 187 8.85 -10.75 -6.37
C SER A 187 7.49 -10.92 -5.68
N GLY A 188 6.39 -10.86 -6.43
CA GLY A 188 5.03 -10.98 -5.92
C GLY A 188 4.01 -11.18 -7.03
N SER A 189 3.05 -12.07 -6.78
CA SER A 189 1.99 -12.42 -7.74
C SER A 189 0.67 -12.69 -7.03
N CYS A 190 -0.46 -12.43 -7.69
CA CYS A 190 -1.77 -12.83 -7.20
C CYS A 190 -1.97 -14.36 -7.15
N LEU A 191 -1.07 -15.13 -7.76
CA LEU A 191 -1.06 -16.59 -7.73
C LEU A 191 -0.25 -17.16 -6.56
N CYS A 192 0.48 -16.32 -5.81
CA CYS A 192 1.18 -16.79 -4.63
C CYS A 192 0.17 -17.28 -3.57
N SER A 193 0.48 -18.39 -2.88
CA SER A 193 -0.39 -18.98 -1.86
C SER A 193 -0.74 -18.00 -0.73
N TRP A 194 0.20 -17.11 -0.36
CA TRP A 194 0.00 -16.06 0.63
C TRP A 194 -0.84 -14.88 0.13
N ALA A 195 -1.10 -14.76 -1.18
CA ALA A 195 -1.75 -13.59 -1.75
C ALA A 195 -3.28 -13.62 -1.62
N LEU A 196 -3.88 -14.81 -1.44
CA LEU A 196 -5.32 -15.00 -1.37
C LEU A 196 -5.71 -15.72 -0.09
N ASN A 197 -6.62 -15.13 0.69
CA ASN A 197 -7.27 -15.83 1.78
C ASN A 197 -8.55 -16.53 1.28
N LYS A 198 -8.58 -17.87 1.35
CA LYS A 198 -9.72 -18.69 0.96
C LYS A 198 -10.77 -18.84 2.07
N ASP A 199 -10.41 -18.55 3.33
CA ASP A 199 -11.29 -18.63 4.49
C ASP A 199 -11.23 -17.33 5.32
N PRO A 200 -11.87 -16.25 4.82
CA PRO A 200 -11.88 -14.96 5.49
C PRO A 200 -12.59 -14.98 6.86
N LEU A 201 -13.68 -15.73 6.98
CA LEU A 201 -14.49 -15.77 8.19
C LEU A 201 -13.71 -16.34 9.39
N THR A 202 -12.94 -17.41 9.19
CA THR A 202 -12.10 -17.98 10.27
C THR A 202 -11.08 -16.97 10.79
N LEU A 203 -10.42 -16.22 9.90
CA LEU A 203 -9.50 -15.16 10.34
C LEU A 203 -10.23 -14.02 11.06
N ALA A 204 -11.42 -13.64 10.62
CA ALA A 204 -12.24 -12.64 11.29
C ALA A 204 -12.65 -13.08 12.70
N LYS A 205 -13.07 -14.35 12.89
CA LYS A 205 -13.38 -14.91 14.21
C LYS A 205 -12.14 -14.95 15.11
N ARG A 206 -10.97 -15.29 14.60
CA ARG A 206 -9.70 -15.22 15.37
C ARG A 206 -9.36 -13.80 15.80
N GLN A 207 -9.53 -12.83 14.90
CA GLN A 207 -9.34 -11.41 15.22
C GLN A 207 -10.33 -10.94 16.30
N ALA A 208 -11.59 -11.38 16.21
CA ALA A 208 -12.62 -11.09 17.22
C ALA A 208 -12.26 -11.70 18.59
N ALA A 209 -11.78 -12.95 18.62
CA ALA A 209 -11.33 -13.61 19.83
C ALA A 209 -10.18 -12.86 20.52
N LEU A 210 -9.22 -12.34 19.74
CA LEU A 210 -8.11 -11.53 20.29
C LEU A 210 -8.55 -10.17 20.84
N LEU A 211 -9.74 -9.70 20.46
CA LEU A 211 -10.32 -8.43 20.88
C LEU A 211 -11.43 -8.60 21.93
N ASP A 212 -11.61 -9.82 22.46
CA ASP A 212 -12.71 -10.17 23.36
C ASP A 212 -14.08 -9.78 22.78
N CYS A 213 -14.27 -10.04 21.48
CA CYS A 213 -15.53 -9.91 20.76
C CYS A 213 -16.22 -11.27 20.58
N PRO A 214 -17.55 -11.31 20.37
CA PRO A 214 -18.26 -12.55 20.04
C PRO A 214 -17.65 -13.24 18.82
N HIS A 215 -17.42 -14.56 18.91
CA HIS A 215 -16.73 -15.32 17.86
C HIS A 215 -17.11 -16.82 17.82
N ASP A 216 -18.19 -17.20 18.49
CA ASP A 216 -18.66 -18.58 18.54
C ASP A 216 -19.21 -19.02 17.18
N GLU A 217 -19.51 -20.32 17.03
CA GLU A 217 -20.08 -20.87 15.79
C GLU A 217 -21.38 -20.16 15.38
N ASN A 218 -22.23 -19.83 16.36
CA ASN A 218 -23.51 -19.16 16.15
C ASN A 218 -23.43 -17.64 16.00
N THR A 219 -22.26 -17.03 16.20
CA THR A 219 -22.11 -15.57 16.07
C THR A 219 -22.18 -15.16 14.61
N THR A 220 -23.04 -14.18 14.33
CA THR A 220 -23.21 -13.60 13.00
C THR A 220 -22.06 -12.66 12.63
N SER A 221 -21.79 -12.51 11.33
CA SER A 221 -20.83 -11.53 10.80
C SER A 221 -21.11 -10.12 11.30
N LYS A 222 -22.39 -9.76 11.44
CA LYS A 222 -22.82 -8.46 11.95
C LYS A 222 -22.38 -8.26 13.40
N GLU A 223 -22.62 -9.22 14.29
CA GLU A 223 -22.21 -9.14 15.70
C GLU A 223 -20.69 -9.03 15.85
N ILE A 224 -19.93 -9.81 15.06
CA ILE A 224 -18.47 -9.72 15.00
C ILE A 224 -18.05 -8.29 14.63
N MET A 225 -18.57 -7.78 13.52
CA MET A 225 -18.16 -6.48 12.99
C MET A 225 -18.63 -5.31 13.84
N ASP A 226 -19.82 -5.38 14.43
CA ASP A 226 -20.34 -4.35 15.32
C ASP A 226 -19.50 -4.26 16.59
N CYS A 227 -19.05 -5.38 17.16
CA CYS A 227 -18.10 -5.36 18.27
C CYS A 227 -16.73 -4.79 17.86
N ILE A 228 -16.11 -5.29 16.78
CA ILE A 228 -14.76 -4.87 16.36
C ILE A 228 -14.72 -3.36 16.09
N LYS A 229 -15.77 -2.77 15.51
CA LYS A 229 -15.87 -1.32 15.25
C LYS A 229 -15.82 -0.46 16.51
N THR A 230 -16.12 -1.02 17.69
CA THR A 230 -16.06 -0.30 18.97
C THR A 230 -14.66 -0.29 19.60
N LYS A 231 -13.74 -1.14 19.12
CA LYS A 231 -12.40 -1.31 19.70
C LYS A 231 -11.47 -0.17 19.28
N ASP A 232 -10.55 0.20 20.16
CA ASP A 232 -9.56 1.22 19.85
C ASP A 232 -8.61 0.74 18.75
N THR A 233 -8.09 1.69 17.97
CA THR A 233 -7.16 1.39 16.88
C THR A 233 -5.92 0.63 17.38
N ALA A 234 -5.41 0.97 18.57
CA ALA A 234 -4.28 0.29 19.17
C ALA A 234 -4.61 -1.13 19.60
N GLU A 235 -5.83 -1.40 20.08
CA GLU A 235 -6.28 -2.76 20.44
C GLU A 235 -6.33 -3.64 19.20
N ILE A 236 -6.95 -3.16 18.12
CA ILE A 236 -7.00 -3.87 16.83
C ILE A 236 -5.59 -4.13 16.30
N SER A 237 -4.73 -3.09 16.28
CA SER A 237 -3.38 -3.18 15.72
C SER A 237 -2.42 -4.04 16.56
N LYS A 238 -2.60 -4.08 17.89
CA LYS A 238 -1.69 -4.75 18.84
C LYS A 238 -2.26 -6.07 19.38
N SER A 239 -3.41 -6.50 18.87
CA SER A 239 -4.06 -7.77 19.24
C SER A 239 -3.16 -9.01 19.06
N PHE A 240 -2.08 -8.90 18.28
CA PHE A 240 -1.00 -9.90 18.19
C PHE A 240 -0.15 -10.08 19.46
N ARG A 241 -0.26 -9.20 20.48
CA ARG A 241 0.64 -9.17 21.65
C ARG A 241 0.28 -10.12 22.79
N ARG A 242 -0.22 -11.33 22.48
CA ARG A 242 -0.16 -12.45 23.44
C ARG A 242 1.20 -13.16 23.47
N LEU A 243 2.15 -12.70 22.66
CA LEU A 243 3.49 -13.30 22.55
C LEU A 243 4.44 -12.75 23.63
N ARG A 244 4.92 -13.65 24.49
CA ARG A 244 6.08 -13.40 25.37
C ARG A 244 7.37 -13.68 24.60
N ALA A 245 8.48 -13.08 25.04
CA ALA A 245 9.79 -13.45 24.50
C ALA A 245 10.05 -14.96 24.75
N PRO A 246 10.73 -15.67 23.83
CA PRO A 246 11.14 -17.04 24.09
C PRO A 246 12.07 -17.06 25.31
N VAL A 247 11.84 -18.01 26.21
CA VAL A 247 12.75 -18.29 27.32
C VAL A 247 13.70 -19.41 26.89
N PRO A 248 14.97 -19.40 27.33
CA PRO A 248 15.87 -20.52 27.08
C PRO A 248 15.23 -21.83 27.56
N SER A 249 15.31 -22.89 26.76
CA SER A 249 14.84 -24.21 27.21
C SER A 249 15.60 -24.61 28.47
N THR A 250 14.84 -25.01 29.49
CA THR A 250 15.36 -25.56 30.75
C THR A 250 15.32 -27.08 30.77
N ASP A 251 14.95 -27.70 29.66
CA ASP A 251 14.75 -29.14 29.56
C ASP A 251 16.10 -29.86 29.60
N LEU A 252 16.26 -30.73 30.59
CA LEU A 252 17.43 -31.59 30.71
C LEU A 252 17.13 -32.93 30.06
N TRP A 253 17.97 -33.34 29.12
CA TRP A 253 17.85 -34.66 28.51
C TRP A 253 18.32 -35.74 29.49
N THR A 254 17.48 -36.75 29.71
CA THR A 254 17.86 -37.94 30.47
C THR A 254 18.50 -38.95 29.53
N GLY A 255 19.80 -38.83 29.30
CA GLY A 255 20.56 -39.67 28.38
C GLY A 255 20.79 -39.02 27.01
N VAL A 256 20.75 -39.81 25.95
CA VAL A 256 20.98 -39.34 24.57
C VAL A 256 19.68 -38.84 23.97
N PHE A 257 19.64 -37.56 23.57
CA PHE A 257 18.49 -36.98 22.88
C PHE A 257 18.42 -37.49 21.43
N ASN A 258 17.26 -38.02 21.04
CA ASN A 258 17.04 -38.53 19.70
C ASN A 258 16.73 -37.38 18.72
N ALA A 259 17.75 -36.95 17.98
CA ALA A 259 17.68 -35.89 16.97
C ALA A 259 17.82 -36.42 15.52
N THR A 260 17.27 -37.61 15.23
CA THR A 260 17.36 -38.25 13.89
C THR A 260 16.29 -37.79 12.90
N GLU A 261 15.30 -37.01 13.32
CA GLU A 261 14.17 -36.57 12.50
C GLU A 261 13.85 -35.10 12.77
N ASP A 262 13.36 -34.41 11.74
CA ASP A 262 12.85 -33.05 11.84
C ASP A 262 11.61 -32.98 12.74
N LYS A 263 11.46 -31.85 13.43
CA LYS A 263 10.31 -31.57 14.31
C LYS A 263 9.26 -30.71 13.58
N PRO A 264 8.02 -30.61 14.12
CA PRO A 264 6.94 -29.86 13.49
C PRO A 264 7.30 -28.40 13.17
N SER A 265 6.76 -27.88 12.07
CA SER A 265 6.91 -26.48 11.69
C SER A 265 6.09 -25.56 12.58
N CYS A 266 6.55 -24.31 12.76
CA CYS A 266 5.80 -23.31 13.50
C CYS A 266 4.48 -22.92 12.80
N PRO A 267 3.47 -22.43 13.55
CA PRO A 267 2.17 -22.10 13.00
C PRO A 267 2.28 -20.91 12.04
N GLN A 268 2.35 -21.23 10.75
CA GLN A 268 2.28 -20.33 9.58
C GLN A 268 2.38 -21.20 8.31
N GLY A 269 1.65 -22.31 8.29
CA GLY A 269 1.64 -23.26 7.17
C GLY A 269 1.33 -22.57 5.86
N ASN A 270 1.98 -23.03 4.79
CA ASN A 270 1.71 -22.64 3.42
C ASN A 270 1.89 -23.87 2.53
N ASP A 271 1.52 -23.76 1.25
CA ASP A 271 1.61 -24.85 0.27
C ASP A 271 3.04 -25.39 0.03
N PHE A 272 4.06 -24.81 0.67
CA PHE A 272 5.47 -25.26 0.59
C PHE A 272 5.94 -26.03 1.82
N ILE A 273 5.15 -26.09 2.89
CA ILE A 273 5.46 -26.81 4.13
C ILE A 273 4.61 -28.08 4.18
N ASP A 274 5.18 -29.20 3.75
CA ASP A 274 4.61 -30.54 3.94
C ASP A 274 5.06 -31.09 5.30
N GLY A 275 4.12 -31.26 6.24
CA GLY A 275 4.43 -31.87 7.55
C GLY A 275 3.56 -31.38 8.71
N PRO A 276 3.75 -31.94 9.91
CA PRO A 276 3.02 -31.53 11.10
C PRO A 276 3.37 -30.08 11.48
N ILE A 277 2.36 -29.34 11.94
CA ILE A 277 2.48 -27.96 12.44
C ILE A 277 2.13 -27.96 13.93
N SER A 278 2.92 -27.28 14.75
CA SER A 278 2.72 -27.19 16.20
C SER A 278 3.10 -25.81 16.72
N GLU A 279 2.49 -25.35 17.82
CA GLU A 279 2.96 -24.17 18.57
C GLU A 279 4.25 -24.48 19.36
N ASP A 280 4.45 -25.74 19.73
CA ASP A 280 5.74 -26.26 20.20
C ASP A 280 6.60 -26.61 18.97
N CYS A 281 7.35 -25.64 18.47
CA CYS A 281 8.05 -25.71 17.18
C CYS A 281 9.47 -25.11 17.19
N LEU A 282 9.95 -24.64 18.34
CA LEU A 282 11.25 -23.97 18.45
C LEU A 282 12.39 -24.99 18.54
N PHE A 283 12.59 -25.73 17.44
CA PHE A 283 13.65 -26.71 17.29
C PHE A 283 14.73 -26.21 16.34
N LEU A 284 15.94 -26.77 16.45
CA LEU A 284 17.10 -26.40 15.65
C LEU A 284 17.70 -27.64 14.99
N ASN A 285 18.07 -27.50 13.72
CA ASN A 285 18.73 -28.54 12.93
C ASN A 285 20.18 -28.09 12.67
N ILE A 286 21.15 -28.85 13.16
CA ILE A 286 22.59 -28.56 13.02
C ILE A 286 23.21 -29.57 12.06
N TYR A 287 23.81 -29.08 10.98
CA TYR A 287 24.53 -29.89 10.01
C TYR A 287 26.01 -29.50 10.02
N THR A 288 26.91 -30.49 10.07
CA THR A 288 28.36 -30.28 10.06
C THR A 288 29.05 -31.36 9.24
N THR A 289 30.21 -31.05 8.68
CA THR A 289 31.07 -32.04 8.04
C THR A 289 31.94 -32.75 9.08
N LYS A 290 32.31 -34.00 8.79
CA LYS A 290 33.19 -34.79 9.64
C LYS A 290 34.66 -34.37 9.50
#